data_AF-A4BFB3-F1
#
_entry.id   AF-A4BFB3-F1
#
_cell.length_a   1.000
_cell.length_b   1.000
_cell.length_c   1.000
_cell.angle_alpha   90.00
_cell.angle_beta   90.00
_cell.angle_gamma   90.00
#
_symmetry.space_group_name_H-M   'P 1'
#
loop_
_entity.id
_entity.type
_entity.pdbx_description
1 polymer ?
#
loop_
_entity_poly.entity_id
_entity_poly.type
_entity_poly.pdbx_seq_one_letter_code
_entity_poly.pdbx_strand_id
1 'polypeptide(L)'
;MYISFKRSLSRAATGLLVLGLASVASAYDCNGINAYSNGASYTNGATVTNHGSAYRCLVGGWCSIGGAYEPGVGWAAANAWSNLGQCNGSGGGNNNGGGSNNGGDTGSGGGSGSCSPWVAGQWYNEGDVVTYNGATYVAEHENPGYDPVISTWFWEPTSQNCGGGNDGGNNGGGNCAAWVAGQWYNEGDIVTYNGTRYVAEHENPGYDPVISTWFWEPTQQSCDGNGGGDNGGNDGGNNNTGFHISEQQFNQLFPNRNPFYTYQGFVDATKSFPAFAKTGSIETQKRELAAALANFKHETGDFVHITEIAKGEYCGNWGGADCGCRPGKKYYGRGPIQLSWNGNYCAAGKALGLDLVGNPDIVEQNSTVAWETAIWFWMTQSGAGNDTPHNAMVNGRGFGETIRSINGALECNGGYPNKVQSRINNYLAITRLLGVSAGSNLGC
;
A
#
# COMPACT_ATOMS: atom_id res chain seq x y z
N MET A 1 4.24 -3.46 24.86
CA MET A 1 4.97 -4.07 23.73
C MET A 1 6.44 -3.93 24.10
N TYR A 2 7.09 -5.00 24.56
CA TYR A 2 8.44 -4.95 25.11
C TYR A 2 9.46 -5.03 23.97
N ILE A 3 10.00 -3.90 23.53
CA ILE A 3 11.13 -3.89 22.58
C ILE A 3 12.40 -4.19 23.39
N SER A 4 12.84 -5.45 23.33
CA SER A 4 14.07 -5.96 23.95
C SER A 4 15.07 -6.33 22.87
N PHE A 5 16.13 -5.54 22.69
CA PHE A 5 17.19 -5.88 21.73
C PHE A 5 18.22 -6.85 22.32
N LYS A 6 18.27 -8.03 21.68
CA LYS A 6 19.32 -9.08 21.67
C LYS A 6 19.68 -9.77 22.99
N ARG A 7 19.26 -11.05 23.11
CA ARG A 7 20.07 -12.11 23.72
C ARG A 7 20.97 -12.72 22.63
N SER A 8 22.29 -12.67 22.85
CA SER A 8 23.25 -13.48 22.09
C SER A 8 23.01 -14.96 22.42
N LEU A 9 22.77 -15.79 21.39
CA LEU A 9 22.64 -17.24 21.51
C LEU A 9 23.63 -17.89 20.54
N SER A 10 24.78 -18.31 21.07
CA SER A 10 25.62 -19.33 20.44
C SER A 10 24.79 -20.58 20.21
N ARG A 11 24.71 -21.07 18.96
CA ARG A 11 24.12 -22.38 18.65
C ARG A 11 25.18 -23.33 18.11
N ALA A 12 25.42 -24.37 18.89
CA ALA A 12 25.97 -25.63 18.42
C ALA A 12 25.02 -26.24 17.38
N ALA A 13 25.58 -26.78 16.30
CA ALA A 13 24.83 -27.46 15.25
C ALA A 13 24.42 -28.86 15.72
N THR A 14 23.15 -29.20 15.59
CA THR A 14 22.69 -30.58 15.62
C THR A 14 21.66 -30.73 14.50
N GLY A 15 22.01 -31.52 13.49
CA GLY A 15 21.17 -31.74 12.31
C GLY A 15 19.93 -32.54 12.67
N LEU A 16 18.77 -32.08 12.19
CA LEU A 16 17.52 -32.82 12.25
C LEU A 16 17.00 -33.02 10.82
N LEU A 17 16.88 -34.29 10.43
CA LEU A 17 16.35 -34.77 9.17
C LEU A 17 14.83 -34.54 9.13
N VAL A 18 14.33 -33.78 8.15
CA VAL A 18 12.88 -33.59 7.96
C VAL A 18 12.37 -34.60 6.93
N LEU A 19 11.53 -35.54 7.39
CA LEU A 19 10.66 -36.33 6.52
C LEU A 19 9.44 -35.48 6.12
N GLY A 20 9.19 -35.33 4.81
CA GLY A 20 8.00 -34.67 4.28
C GLY A 20 6.77 -35.56 4.42
N LEU A 21 5.72 -35.04 5.07
CA LEU A 21 4.37 -35.58 5.03
C LEU A 21 3.55 -34.72 4.06
N ALA A 22 3.14 -35.31 2.93
CA ALA A 22 2.12 -34.71 2.06
C ALA A 22 0.76 -34.88 2.73
N SER A 23 0.07 -33.76 2.97
CA SER A 23 -1.33 -33.75 3.43
C SER A 23 -2.25 -34.11 2.28
N VAL A 24 -2.97 -35.23 2.40
CA VAL A 24 -4.09 -35.58 1.50
C VAL A 24 -5.31 -34.71 1.84
N ALA A 25 -5.76 -33.89 0.89
CA ALA A 25 -7.00 -33.12 1.01
C ALA A 25 -8.19 -34.11 0.98
N SER A 26 -9.06 -34.05 1.99
CA SER A 26 -10.28 -34.86 2.04
C SER A 26 -11.32 -34.28 1.08
N ALA A 27 -11.95 -35.13 0.26
CA ALA A 27 -13.02 -34.70 -0.63
C ALA A 27 -14.31 -34.37 0.16
N TYR A 28 -14.99 -33.28 -0.21
CA TYR A 28 -16.22 -32.78 0.38
C TYR A 28 -17.43 -33.17 -0.48
N ASP A 29 -18.55 -33.58 0.14
CA ASP A 29 -19.77 -33.89 -0.59
C ASP A 29 -20.50 -32.62 -1.00
N CYS A 30 -20.49 -32.32 -2.30
CA CYS A 30 -21.10 -31.12 -2.86
C CYS A 30 -22.52 -31.35 -3.40
N ASN A 31 -23.09 -32.55 -3.25
CA ASN A 31 -24.44 -32.83 -3.73
C ASN A 31 -25.45 -31.91 -3.06
N GLY A 32 -26.20 -31.16 -3.88
CA GLY A 32 -27.23 -30.22 -3.42
C GLY A 32 -26.71 -28.86 -2.93
N ILE A 33 -25.41 -28.56 -3.07
CA ILE A 33 -24.85 -27.24 -2.77
C ILE A 33 -24.86 -26.37 -4.03
N ASN A 34 -25.52 -25.23 -3.96
CA ASN A 34 -25.61 -24.30 -5.08
C ASN A 34 -24.25 -23.70 -5.44
N ALA A 35 -24.04 -23.43 -6.73
CA ALA A 35 -22.88 -22.68 -7.19
C ALA A 35 -22.92 -21.24 -6.66
N TYR A 36 -21.74 -20.71 -6.32
CA TYR A 36 -21.58 -19.31 -5.98
C TYR A 36 -21.98 -18.44 -7.18
N SER A 37 -22.76 -17.40 -6.90
CA SER A 37 -23.16 -16.35 -7.83
C SER A 37 -22.70 -15.00 -7.29
N ASN A 38 -21.97 -14.25 -8.12
CA ASN A 38 -21.45 -12.93 -7.77
C ASN A 38 -22.59 -11.92 -7.57
N GLY A 39 -22.58 -11.19 -6.46
CA GLY A 39 -23.61 -10.22 -6.08
C GLY A 39 -24.89 -10.82 -5.46
N ALA A 40 -24.98 -12.14 -5.28
CA ALA A 40 -26.08 -12.77 -4.56
C ALA A 40 -25.93 -12.60 -3.03
N SER A 41 -27.03 -12.65 -2.29
CA SER A 41 -27.02 -12.54 -0.82
C SER A 41 -26.86 -13.88 -0.13
N TYR A 42 -25.91 -13.95 0.82
CA TYR A 42 -25.61 -15.14 1.62
C TYR A 42 -25.65 -14.81 3.11
N THR A 43 -26.24 -15.69 3.90
CA THR A 43 -26.25 -15.59 5.37
C THR A 43 -25.06 -16.32 5.99
N ASN A 44 -24.73 -16.02 7.25
CA ASN A 44 -23.69 -16.75 7.99
C ASN A 44 -24.01 -18.26 7.97
N GLY A 45 -23.03 -19.07 7.60
CA GLY A 45 -23.15 -20.52 7.50
C GLY A 45 -23.66 -21.05 6.15
N ALA A 46 -24.09 -20.19 5.22
CA ALA A 46 -24.47 -20.62 3.87
C ALA A 46 -23.31 -21.33 3.17
N THR A 47 -23.61 -22.40 2.43
CA THR A 47 -22.61 -23.17 1.68
C THR A 47 -22.79 -23.00 0.19
N VAL A 48 -21.68 -22.79 -0.52
CA VAL A 48 -21.64 -22.67 -1.99
C VAL A 48 -20.51 -23.50 -2.56
N THR A 49 -20.63 -23.86 -3.83
CA THR A 49 -19.49 -24.39 -4.60
C THR A 49 -18.89 -23.28 -5.46
N ASN A 50 -17.56 -23.20 -5.54
CA ASN A 50 -16.87 -22.36 -6.50
C ASN A 50 -15.57 -23.02 -6.94
N HIS A 51 -15.26 -22.99 -8.25
CA HIS A 51 -14.05 -23.62 -8.82
C HIS A 51 -13.75 -25.04 -8.30
N GLY A 52 -14.78 -25.90 -8.22
CA GLY A 52 -14.64 -27.30 -7.82
C GLY A 52 -14.38 -27.54 -6.33
N SER A 53 -14.50 -26.52 -5.47
CA SER A 53 -14.41 -26.65 -4.02
C SER A 53 -15.66 -26.10 -3.33
N ALA A 54 -15.99 -26.64 -2.15
CA ALA A 54 -17.06 -26.13 -1.31
C ALA A 54 -16.54 -25.10 -0.30
N TYR A 55 -17.36 -24.09 -0.03
CA TYR A 55 -17.05 -23.01 0.90
C TYR A 55 -18.23 -22.72 1.82
N ARG A 56 -17.94 -22.36 3.07
CA ARG A 56 -18.93 -21.91 4.06
C ARG A 56 -18.76 -20.43 4.34
N CYS A 57 -19.84 -19.68 4.26
CA CYS A 57 -19.87 -18.28 4.61
C CYS A 57 -19.64 -18.08 6.12
N LEU A 58 -18.65 -17.27 6.48
CA LEU A 58 -18.31 -16.87 7.84
C LEU A 58 -19.08 -15.62 8.27
N VAL A 59 -19.15 -14.63 7.35
CA VAL A 59 -19.79 -13.33 7.58
C VAL A 59 -20.64 -12.97 6.35
N GLY A 60 -21.95 -13.12 6.46
CA GLY A 60 -22.93 -12.98 5.38
C GLY A 60 -22.86 -11.64 4.66
N GLY A 61 -22.63 -10.56 5.41
CA GLY A 61 -22.41 -9.24 4.83
C GLY A 61 -21.22 -9.19 3.87
N TRP A 62 -20.15 -9.95 4.10
CA TRP A 62 -18.98 -9.99 3.21
C TRP A 62 -19.12 -11.03 2.09
N CYS A 63 -19.72 -12.19 2.40
CA CYS A 63 -20.04 -13.22 1.42
C CYS A 63 -20.92 -12.68 0.28
N SER A 64 -21.77 -11.69 0.59
CA SER A 64 -22.72 -11.10 -0.36
C SER A 64 -22.14 -9.99 -1.25
N ILE A 65 -20.89 -9.56 -1.01
CA ILE A 65 -20.25 -8.46 -1.77
C ILE A 65 -19.68 -8.96 -3.09
N GLY A 66 -19.11 -10.17 -3.09
CA GLY A 66 -18.39 -10.74 -4.22
C GLY A 66 -17.11 -10.01 -4.61
N GLY A 67 -16.60 -10.28 -5.82
CA GLY A 67 -15.30 -9.79 -6.30
C GLY A 67 -14.14 -10.13 -5.36
N ALA A 68 -13.64 -9.14 -4.61
CA ALA A 68 -12.57 -9.33 -3.63
C ALA A 68 -12.88 -10.42 -2.58
N TYR A 69 -14.17 -10.67 -2.29
CA TYR A 69 -14.62 -11.69 -1.34
C TYR A 69 -15.11 -12.98 -2.01
N GLU A 70 -14.88 -13.18 -3.31
CA GLU A 70 -15.31 -14.37 -4.03
C GLU A 70 -14.65 -15.65 -3.48
N PRO A 71 -15.42 -16.67 -3.06
CA PRO A 71 -14.87 -17.86 -2.41
C PRO A 71 -13.86 -18.58 -3.29
N GLY A 72 -12.62 -18.71 -2.80
CA GLY A 72 -11.54 -19.43 -3.50
C GLY A 72 -10.76 -18.64 -4.53
N VAL A 73 -11.16 -17.39 -4.83
CA VAL A 73 -10.54 -16.56 -5.88
C VAL A 73 -10.14 -15.19 -5.34
N GLY A 74 -11.07 -14.49 -4.69
CA GLY A 74 -10.86 -13.11 -4.23
C GLY A 74 -9.75 -13.00 -3.17
N TRP A 75 -8.98 -11.93 -3.22
CA TRP A 75 -7.87 -11.72 -2.27
C TRP A 75 -8.32 -11.59 -0.80
N ALA A 76 -9.57 -11.22 -0.55
CA ALA A 76 -10.21 -11.17 0.76
C ALA A 76 -11.17 -12.35 1.02
N ALA A 77 -11.19 -13.36 0.14
CA ALA A 77 -12.11 -14.49 0.21
C ALA A 77 -12.01 -15.24 1.56
N ALA A 78 -10.81 -15.39 2.11
CA ALA A 78 -10.58 -16.06 3.38
C ALA A 78 -11.20 -15.33 4.60
N ASN A 79 -11.53 -14.04 4.45
CA ASN A 79 -12.23 -13.27 5.48
C ASN A 79 -13.74 -13.52 5.45
N ALA A 80 -14.30 -13.79 4.28
CA ALA A 80 -15.72 -14.05 4.08
C ALA A 80 -16.07 -15.55 4.13
N TRP A 81 -15.17 -16.42 3.68
CA TRP A 81 -15.43 -17.83 3.43
C TRP A 81 -14.38 -18.75 4.06
N SER A 82 -14.84 -19.89 4.58
CA SER A 82 -14.00 -21.00 4.98
C SER A 82 -14.05 -22.09 3.91
N ASN A 83 -12.88 -22.58 3.47
CA ASN A 83 -12.77 -23.68 2.52
C ASN A 83 -13.11 -25.01 3.22
N LEU A 84 -14.05 -25.77 2.65
CA LEU A 84 -14.53 -27.05 3.18
C LEU A 84 -13.91 -28.27 2.48
N GLY A 85 -13.22 -28.08 1.34
CA GLY A 85 -12.57 -29.13 0.56
C GLY A 85 -13.04 -29.20 -0.90
N GLN A 86 -12.33 -29.99 -1.70
CA GLN A 86 -12.67 -30.25 -3.11
C GLN A 86 -13.92 -31.14 -3.22
N CYS A 87 -14.80 -30.84 -4.17
CA CYS A 87 -16.02 -31.64 -4.39
C CYS A 87 -15.68 -33.06 -4.89
N ASN A 88 -16.31 -34.09 -4.31
CA ASN A 88 -16.23 -35.47 -4.82
C ASN A 88 -17.06 -35.62 -6.11
N GLY A 89 -16.44 -35.48 -7.28
CA GLY A 89 -17.14 -35.62 -8.55
C GLY A 89 -17.89 -36.95 -8.68
N SER A 90 -19.21 -36.88 -8.87
CA SER A 90 -20.04 -37.99 -9.35
C SER A 90 -20.99 -37.44 -10.43
N GLY A 91 -20.96 -38.03 -11.63
CA GLY A 91 -21.56 -37.47 -12.84
C GLY A 91 -23.06 -37.77 -13.06
N GLY A 92 -23.59 -37.11 -14.11
CA GLY A 92 -24.89 -37.32 -14.76
C GLY A 92 -25.64 -35.99 -14.95
N GLY A 93 -26.17 -35.57 -16.10
CA GLY A 93 -26.34 -36.12 -17.44
C GLY A 93 -27.18 -35.12 -18.28
N ASN A 94 -26.98 -35.14 -19.60
CA ASN A 94 -27.51 -34.28 -20.67
C ASN A 94 -29.04 -34.00 -20.72
N ASN A 95 -29.42 -32.89 -21.40
CA ASN A 95 -30.33 -32.93 -22.57
C ASN A 95 -30.33 -31.64 -23.44
N ASN A 96 -29.50 -31.68 -24.50
CA ASN A 96 -29.75 -31.54 -25.95
C ASN A 96 -30.76 -30.54 -26.58
N GLY A 97 -30.30 -29.98 -27.71
CA GLY A 97 -31.06 -29.44 -28.85
C GLY A 97 -30.33 -28.21 -29.45
N GLY A 98 -29.59 -28.24 -30.57
CA GLY A 98 -29.68 -29.04 -31.80
C GLY A 98 -30.02 -28.08 -32.95
N GLY A 99 -29.02 -27.67 -33.75
CA GLY A 99 -29.23 -26.81 -34.91
C GLY A 99 -27.94 -26.58 -35.71
N SER A 100 -27.75 -27.38 -36.76
CA SER A 100 -26.63 -27.38 -37.71
C SER A 100 -26.72 -26.23 -38.71
N ASN A 101 -25.58 -25.66 -39.12
CA ASN A 101 -25.29 -25.41 -40.54
C ASN A 101 -23.79 -25.30 -40.84
N ASN A 102 -23.49 -25.62 -42.10
CA ASN A 102 -22.26 -26.18 -42.66
C ASN A 102 -21.52 -25.17 -43.55
N GLY A 103 -20.21 -25.42 -43.78
CA GLY A 103 -19.35 -24.77 -44.79
C GLY A 103 -18.53 -23.59 -44.23
N GLY A 104 -17.26 -23.38 -44.55
CA GLY A 104 -16.36 -23.91 -45.56
C GLY A 104 -15.10 -23.03 -45.55
N ASP A 105 -14.07 -23.49 -46.25
CA ASP A 105 -12.64 -23.23 -46.07
C ASP A 105 -12.09 -21.82 -46.44
N THR A 106 -10.88 -21.53 -45.94
CA THR A 106 -9.83 -20.60 -46.41
C THR A 106 -10.00 -19.06 -46.40
N GLY A 107 -8.97 -18.35 -45.92
CA GLY A 107 -8.64 -17.00 -46.41
C GLY A 107 -8.00 -16.05 -45.42
N SER A 108 -6.67 -15.90 -45.51
CA SER A 108 -5.93 -14.76 -44.96
C SER A 108 -6.37 -13.45 -45.67
N GLY A 109 -6.63 -12.39 -44.91
CA GLY A 109 -6.96 -11.08 -45.49
C GLY A 109 -7.36 -10.06 -44.43
N GLY A 110 -6.57 -8.99 -44.32
CA GLY A 110 -6.84 -7.85 -43.43
C GLY A 110 -8.19 -7.18 -43.72
N GLY A 111 -8.87 -6.82 -42.64
CA GLY A 111 -10.13 -6.08 -42.65
C GLY A 111 -10.39 -5.50 -41.26
N SER A 112 -10.60 -4.18 -41.22
CA SER A 112 -10.95 -3.35 -40.06
C SER A 112 -12.05 -3.98 -39.18
N GLY A 113 -11.72 -4.39 -37.96
CA GLY A 113 -12.66 -4.99 -37.00
C GLY A 113 -12.95 -4.05 -35.84
N SER A 114 -14.24 -3.79 -35.55
CA SER A 114 -14.65 -2.97 -34.40
C SER A 114 -14.30 -3.67 -33.08
N CYS A 115 -13.69 -2.94 -32.16
CA CYS A 115 -13.31 -3.43 -30.84
C CYS A 115 -14.53 -3.48 -29.91
N SER A 116 -14.74 -4.60 -29.22
CA SER A 116 -15.91 -4.78 -28.33
C SER A 116 -15.69 -4.05 -26.99
N PRO A 117 -16.73 -3.52 -26.33
CA PRO A 117 -16.60 -3.00 -24.97
C PRO A 117 -16.10 -4.08 -24.00
N TRP A 118 -15.22 -3.70 -23.09
CA TRP A 118 -14.77 -4.57 -22.02
C TRP A 118 -15.93 -4.88 -21.07
N VAL A 119 -16.01 -6.14 -20.65
CA VAL A 119 -17.02 -6.68 -19.76
C VAL A 119 -16.30 -7.31 -18.56
N ALA A 120 -16.65 -6.85 -17.36
CA ALA A 120 -16.08 -7.37 -16.13
C ALA A 120 -16.29 -8.88 -15.99
N GLY A 121 -15.21 -9.62 -15.74
CA GLY A 121 -15.24 -11.07 -15.56
C GLY A 121 -15.43 -11.91 -16.83
N GLN A 122 -15.39 -11.29 -18.02
CA GLN A 122 -15.34 -12.02 -19.29
C GLN A 122 -13.91 -12.48 -19.58
N TRP A 123 -13.74 -13.72 -20.03
CA TRP A 123 -12.43 -14.22 -20.46
C TRP A 123 -12.01 -13.57 -21.80
N TYR A 124 -10.78 -13.09 -21.84
CA TYR A 124 -10.10 -12.52 -23.00
C TYR A 124 -8.79 -13.28 -23.23
N ASN A 125 -8.52 -13.69 -24.46
CA ASN A 125 -7.26 -14.33 -24.83
C ASN A 125 -6.19 -13.28 -25.12
N GLU A 126 -4.93 -13.68 -25.06
CA GLU A 126 -3.80 -12.83 -25.49
C GLU A 126 -4.03 -12.32 -26.93
N GLY A 127 -3.90 -11.01 -27.12
CA GLY A 127 -4.17 -10.30 -28.37
C GLY A 127 -5.59 -9.74 -28.52
N ASP A 128 -6.52 -10.06 -27.62
CA ASP A 128 -7.89 -9.50 -27.67
C ASP A 128 -7.88 -7.99 -27.41
N VAL A 129 -8.61 -7.23 -28.23
CA VAL A 129 -8.70 -5.76 -28.11
C VAL A 129 -10.10 -5.33 -27.66
N VAL A 130 -10.15 -4.56 -26.58
CA VAL A 130 -11.39 -4.08 -25.97
C VAL A 130 -11.42 -2.57 -25.84
N THR A 131 -12.63 -1.99 -25.78
CA THR A 131 -12.82 -0.58 -25.40
C THR A 131 -13.27 -0.48 -23.95
N TYR A 132 -12.60 0.33 -23.14
CA TYR A 132 -12.97 0.57 -21.74
C TYR A 132 -12.77 2.04 -21.41
N ASN A 133 -13.82 2.69 -20.89
CA ASN A 133 -13.84 4.12 -20.58
C ASN A 133 -13.34 5.04 -21.71
N GLY A 134 -13.64 4.68 -22.96
CA GLY A 134 -13.30 5.48 -24.15
C GLY A 134 -11.89 5.25 -24.72
N ALA A 135 -11.08 4.39 -24.10
CA ALA A 135 -9.76 3.99 -24.60
C ALA A 135 -9.75 2.52 -25.06
N THR A 136 -8.76 2.16 -25.89
CA THR A 136 -8.54 0.81 -26.41
C THR A 136 -7.39 0.13 -25.70
N TYR A 137 -7.60 -1.12 -25.31
CA TYR A 137 -6.62 -1.96 -24.60
C TYR A 137 -6.48 -3.30 -25.30
N VAL A 138 -5.25 -3.80 -25.41
CA VAL A 138 -4.95 -5.15 -25.91
C VAL A 138 -4.54 -6.04 -24.75
N ALA A 139 -5.03 -7.28 -24.72
CA ALA A 139 -4.63 -8.26 -23.71
C ALA A 139 -3.22 -8.78 -24.01
N GLU A 140 -2.27 -8.60 -23.09
CA GLU A 140 -0.91 -9.15 -23.26
C GLU A 140 -0.81 -10.63 -22.84
N HIS A 141 -1.79 -11.11 -22.08
CA HIS A 141 -1.87 -12.49 -21.58
C HIS A 141 -3.34 -12.92 -21.48
N GLU A 142 -3.59 -14.24 -21.39
CA GLU A 142 -4.92 -14.77 -21.08
C GLU A 142 -5.48 -14.15 -19.79
N ASN A 143 -6.67 -13.58 -19.89
CA ASN A 143 -7.22 -12.65 -18.92
C ASN A 143 -8.67 -13.03 -18.56
N PRO A 144 -8.95 -13.42 -17.31
CA PRO A 144 -10.29 -13.76 -16.82
C PRO A 144 -11.30 -12.59 -16.75
N GLY A 145 -10.98 -11.41 -17.29
CA GLY A 145 -11.84 -10.23 -17.27
C GLY A 145 -11.50 -9.27 -16.15
N TYR A 146 -10.21 -9.15 -15.83
CA TYR A 146 -9.67 -8.11 -14.97
C TYR A 146 -9.79 -6.73 -15.63
N ASP A 147 -9.88 -5.67 -14.81
CA ASP A 147 -10.08 -4.29 -15.28
C ASP A 147 -8.85 -3.75 -16.05
N PRO A 148 -9.03 -3.19 -17.26
CA PRO A 148 -7.96 -2.64 -18.09
C PRO A 148 -7.09 -1.54 -17.48
N VAL A 149 -7.56 -0.83 -16.46
CA VAL A 149 -6.79 0.26 -15.82
C VAL A 149 -6.18 -0.13 -14.48
N ILE A 150 -6.50 -1.32 -13.95
CA ILE A 150 -6.01 -1.78 -12.65
C ILE A 150 -4.74 -2.63 -12.79
N SER A 151 -4.59 -3.36 -13.90
CA SER A 151 -3.50 -4.32 -14.06
C SER A 151 -2.80 -4.19 -15.42
N THR A 152 -1.66 -3.50 -15.41
CA THR A 152 -0.75 -3.39 -16.56
C THR A 152 -0.03 -4.70 -16.91
N TRP A 153 -0.26 -5.78 -16.15
CA TRP A 153 0.23 -7.13 -16.48
C TRP A 153 -0.69 -7.85 -17.48
N PHE A 154 -1.98 -7.53 -17.49
CA PHE A 154 -2.95 -8.22 -18.35
C PHE A 154 -3.38 -7.37 -19.55
N TRP A 155 -3.23 -6.04 -19.46
CA TRP A 155 -3.69 -5.10 -20.47
C TRP A 155 -2.63 -4.04 -20.78
N GLU A 156 -2.38 -3.84 -22.07
CA GLU A 156 -1.57 -2.75 -22.60
C GLU A 156 -2.46 -1.75 -23.36
N PRO A 157 -2.34 -0.44 -23.13
CA PRO A 157 -3.02 0.57 -23.96
C PRO A 157 -2.54 0.49 -25.41
N THR A 158 -3.45 0.50 -26.39
CA THR A 158 -3.10 0.41 -27.82
C THR A 158 -3.71 1.54 -28.63
N SER A 159 -2.98 2.00 -29.65
CA SER A 159 -3.45 2.97 -30.66
C SER A 159 -4.21 2.30 -31.82
N GLN A 160 -4.54 1.01 -31.69
CA GLN A 160 -5.28 0.28 -32.71
C GLN A 160 -6.64 0.94 -32.97
N ASN A 161 -6.76 1.51 -34.16
CA ASN A 161 -7.83 2.45 -34.49
C ASN A 161 -9.09 1.70 -34.93
N CYS A 162 -10.09 1.61 -34.06
CA CYS A 162 -11.40 1.00 -34.32
C CYS A 162 -12.39 2.12 -34.74
N GLY A 163 -12.22 2.66 -35.96
CA GLY A 163 -12.55 4.06 -36.28
C GLY A 163 -14.02 4.52 -36.40
N GLY A 164 -14.16 5.86 -36.32
CA GLY A 164 -15.31 6.71 -36.67
C GLY A 164 -15.06 8.20 -36.30
N GLY A 165 -14.44 8.98 -37.20
CA GLY A 165 -13.74 10.25 -36.92
C GLY A 165 -14.54 11.50 -36.54
N ASN A 166 -13.82 12.55 -36.11
CA ASN A 166 -13.73 13.81 -36.87
C ASN A 166 -12.52 14.66 -36.42
N ASP A 167 -11.78 15.19 -37.40
CA ASP A 167 -10.67 16.12 -37.23
C ASP A 167 -11.14 17.58 -37.07
N GLY A 168 -10.36 18.36 -36.31
CA GLY A 168 -10.00 19.74 -36.67
C GLY A 168 -10.73 20.90 -35.96
N GLY A 169 -9.94 21.83 -35.41
CA GLY A 169 -10.36 23.23 -35.25
C GLY A 169 -9.78 24.00 -34.05
N ASN A 170 -8.67 24.71 -34.29
CA ASN A 170 -8.12 25.76 -33.43
C ASN A 170 -9.10 26.94 -33.28
N ASN A 171 -9.29 27.50 -32.07
CA ASN A 171 -9.62 28.92 -31.90
C ASN A 171 -9.22 29.44 -30.51
N GLY A 172 -8.46 30.54 -30.52
CA GLY A 172 -7.97 31.21 -29.32
C GLY A 172 -9.06 31.96 -28.53
N GLY A 173 -8.81 32.12 -27.23
CA GLY A 173 -9.59 32.98 -26.34
C GLY A 173 -9.74 32.41 -24.93
N GLY A 174 -8.76 32.66 -24.06
CA GLY A 174 -8.95 32.85 -22.62
C GLY A 174 -9.56 31.72 -21.77
N ASN A 175 -9.59 30.48 -22.23
CA ASN A 175 -10.00 29.33 -21.42
C ASN A 175 -9.12 28.11 -21.74
N CYS A 176 -8.67 27.42 -20.69
CA CYS A 176 -7.87 26.21 -20.81
C CYS A 176 -8.67 25.08 -21.48
N ALA A 177 -8.06 24.36 -22.41
CA ALA A 177 -8.70 23.22 -23.07
C ALA A 177 -9.17 22.19 -22.03
N ALA A 178 -10.33 21.58 -22.22
CA ALA A 178 -10.76 20.47 -21.37
C ALA A 178 -9.81 19.28 -21.61
N TRP A 179 -9.47 18.56 -20.54
CA TRP A 179 -8.69 17.33 -20.65
C TRP A 179 -9.48 16.28 -21.44
N VAL A 180 -8.78 15.58 -22.33
CA VAL A 180 -9.30 14.53 -23.20
C VAL A 180 -8.47 13.28 -22.94
N ALA A 181 -9.16 12.19 -22.57
CA ALA A 181 -8.52 10.91 -22.31
C ALA A 181 -7.76 10.41 -23.56
N GLY A 182 -6.51 9.97 -23.35
CA GLY A 182 -5.66 9.43 -24.41
C GLY A 182 -5.09 10.47 -25.40
N GLN A 183 -5.34 11.77 -25.19
CA GLN A 183 -4.69 12.83 -25.96
C GLN A 183 -3.26 13.06 -25.45
N TRP A 184 -2.29 13.20 -26.36
CA TRP A 184 -0.93 13.58 -25.98
C TRP A 184 -0.85 15.04 -25.53
N TYR A 185 -0.16 15.28 -24.42
CA TYR A 185 0.13 16.57 -23.84
C TYR A 185 1.63 16.70 -23.60
N ASN A 186 2.22 17.82 -24.00
CA ASN A 186 3.62 18.11 -23.74
C ASN A 186 3.80 18.65 -22.33
N GLU A 187 5.01 18.54 -21.78
CA GLU A 187 5.36 19.21 -20.52
C GLU A 187 5.02 20.71 -20.60
N GLY A 188 4.30 21.21 -19.59
CA GLY A 188 3.81 22.57 -19.49
C GLY A 188 2.40 22.81 -20.05
N ASP A 189 1.79 21.84 -20.73
CA ASP A 189 0.41 21.97 -21.22
C ASP A 189 -0.58 22.09 -20.05
N ILE A 190 -1.54 23.01 -20.14
CA ILE A 190 -2.56 23.22 -19.09
C ILE A 190 -3.95 22.84 -19.60
N VAL A 191 -4.60 21.94 -18.86
CA VAL A 191 -5.96 21.44 -19.14
C VAL A 191 -6.92 21.70 -17.99
N THR A 192 -8.22 21.63 -18.25
CA THR A 192 -9.26 21.60 -17.22
C THR A 192 -9.90 20.22 -17.10
N TYR A 193 -10.02 19.71 -15.88
CA TYR A 193 -10.69 18.45 -15.59
C TYR A 193 -11.52 18.58 -14.30
N ASN A 194 -12.81 18.25 -14.36
CA ASN A 194 -13.77 18.43 -13.25
C ASN A 194 -13.74 19.83 -12.60
N GLY A 195 -13.53 20.88 -13.39
CA GLY A 195 -13.49 22.26 -12.93
C GLY A 195 -12.15 22.70 -12.31
N THR A 196 -11.16 21.80 -12.22
CA THR A 196 -9.81 22.09 -11.73
C THR A 196 -8.84 22.16 -12.91
N ARG A 197 -7.86 23.07 -12.84
CA ARG A 197 -6.79 23.20 -13.84
C ARG A 197 -5.60 22.33 -13.46
N TYR A 198 -5.00 21.68 -14.44
CA TYR A 198 -3.81 20.83 -14.27
C TYR A 198 -2.76 21.20 -15.30
N VAL A 199 -1.50 21.29 -14.88
CA VAL A 199 -0.34 21.43 -15.76
C VAL A 199 0.35 20.09 -15.92
N ALA A 200 0.79 19.77 -17.14
CA ALA A 200 1.55 18.57 -17.41
C ALA A 200 2.99 18.74 -16.89
N GLU A 201 3.43 17.94 -15.92
CA GLU A 201 4.81 18.00 -15.42
C GLU A 201 5.81 17.26 -16.33
N HIS A 202 5.29 16.36 -17.19
CA HIS A 202 6.05 15.56 -18.14
C HIS A 202 5.23 15.34 -19.41
N GLU A 203 5.88 14.92 -20.51
CA GLU A 203 5.18 14.43 -21.70
C GLU A 203 4.20 13.31 -21.32
N ASN A 204 2.94 13.47 -21.69
CA ASN A 204 1.82 12.74 -21.15
C ASN A 204 0.93 12.21 -22.27
N PRO A 205 0.81 10.88 -22.43
CA PRO A 205 -0.08 10.24 -23.41
C PRO A 205 -1.59 10.43 -23.19
N GLY A 206 -2.01 11.24 -22.23
CA GLY A 206 -3.41 11.51 -21.92
C GLY A 206 -3.93 10.71 -20.74
N TYR A 207 -3.09 10.47 -19.73
CA TYR A 207 -3.49 9.88 -18.45
C TYR A 207 -4.42 10.81 -17.67
N ASP A 208 -5.26 10.26 -16.79
CA ASP A 208 -6.25 11.05 -16.03
C ASP A 208 -5.58 11.98 -14.98
N PRO A 209 -5.92 13.29 -14.93
CA PRO A 209 -5.33 14.25 -14.01
C PRO A 209 -5.54 14.01 -12.50
N VAL A 210 -6.54 13.22 -12.09
CA VAL A 210 -6.73 12.86 -10.67
C VAL A 210 -6.18 11.48 -10.31
N ILE A 211 -5.90 10.65 -11.31
CA ILE A 211 -5.36 9.29 -11.10
C ILE A 211 -3.83 9.31 -11.15
N SER A 212 -3.26 10.10 -12.05
CA SER A 212 -1.81 10.10 -12.30
C SER A 212 -1.16 11.45 -12.01
N THR A 213 -0.90 11.69 -10.72
CA THR A 213 -0.19 12.89 -10.24
C THR A 213 1.30 12.92 -10.62
N TRP A 214 1.78 11.97 -11.42
CA TRP A 214 3.12 11.98 -12.03
C TRP A 214 3.15 12.81 -13.31
N PHE A 215 2.07 12.77 -14.09
CA PHE A 215 2.00 13.53 -15.33
C PHE A 215 1.27 14.86 -15.15
N TRP A 216 0.46 15.01 -14.10
CA TRP A 216 -0.38 16.19 -13.88
C TRP A 216 -0.23 16.76 -12.47
N GLU A 217 -0.02 18.07 -12.38
CA GLU A 217 -0.07 18.84 -11.14
C GLU A 217 -1.24 19.84 -11.18
N PRO A 218 -2.09 19.94 -10.14
CA PRO A 218 -3.10 21.00 -10.06
C PRO A 218 -2.45 22.39 -10.08
N THR A 219 -2.92 23.28 -10.95
CA THR A 219 -2.32 24.61 -11.14
C THR A 219 -3.32 25.76 -11.08
N GLN A 220 -2.86 26.93 -10.66
CA GLN A 220 -3.56 28.21 -10.80
C GLN A 220 -3.05 29.04 -11.98
N GLN A 221 -2.09 28.52 -12.76
CA GLN A 221 -1.54 29.19 -13.94
C GLN A 221 -2.61 29.42 -15.02
N SER A 222 -2.53 30.58 -15.68
CA SER A 222 -3.39 30.94 -16.81
C SER A 222 -2.90 30.30 -18.11
N CYS A 223 -3.82 30.02 -19.03
CA CYS A 223 -3.53 29.32 -20.29
C CYS A 223 -2.94 30.18 -21.41
N ASP A 224 -2.64 31.44 -21.12
CA ASP A 224 -2.00 32.38 -22.05
C ASP A 224 -0.48 32.19 -21.97
N GLY A 225 0.02 31.13 -22.62
CA GLY A 225 1.43 30.77 -22.62
C GLY A 225 2.35 31.94 -23.02
N ASN A 226 3.23 32.33 -22.10
CA ASN A 226 4.51 32.96 -22.42
C ASN A 226 5.52 32.55 -21.35
N GLY A 227 6.49 31.70 -21.73
CA GLY A 227 7.44 31.08 -20.81
C GLY A 227 8.57 32.00 -20.36
N GLY A 228 9.21 31.60 -19.26
CA GLY A 228 10.59 31.98 -18.93
C GLY A 228 10.81 32.60 -17.55
N GLY A 229 11.44 31.83 -16.66
CA GLY A 229 12.37 32.34 -15.65
C GLY A 229 11.79 32.76 -14.29
N ASP A 230 12.25 32.06 -13.25
CA ASP A 230 12.33 32.43 -11.83
C ASP A 230 11.61 33.72 -11.36
N ASN A 231 10.61 33.55 -10.49
CA ASN A 231 10.69 33.87 -9.04
C ASN A 231 9.29 34.02 -8.44
N GLY A 232 9.07 33.34 -7.32
CA GLY A 232 8.40 33.91 -6.14
C GLY A 232 6.93 34.27 -6.25
N GLY A 233 6.08 33.37 -5.76
CA GLY A 233 5.01 33.69 -4.82
C GLY A 233 3.73 34.31 -5.38
N ASN A 234 2.62 33.59 -5.20
CA ASN A 234 1.64 34.02 -4.21
C ASN A 234 0.83 32.82 -3.71
N ASP A 235 1.20 32.38 -2.51
CA ASP A 235 0.51 31.40 -1.68
C ASP A 235 -0.80 32.01 -1.20
N GLY A 236 -1.90 31.36 -1.58
CA GLY A 236 -3.26 31.65 -1.15
C GLY A 236 -3.76 30.63 -0.13
N GLY A 237 -2.92 30.25 0.84
CA GLY A 237 -3.36 29.68 2.12
C GLY A 237 -3.51 28.17 2.15
N ASN A 238 -2.41 27.42 2.00
CA ASN A 238 -2.25 26.15 2.71
C ASN A 238 -0.77 25.77 2.82
N ASN A 239 -0.25 25.70 4.05
CA ASN A 239 1.16 25.51 4.40
C ASN A 239 1.82 24.33 3.67
N ASN A 240 2.45 24.60 2.51
CA ASN A 240 3.27 23.64 1.80
C ASN A 240 4.67 23.58 2.45
N THR A 241 4.90 22.57 3.30
CA THR A 241 6.16 22.38 4.02
C THR A 241 7.28 21.77 3.18
N GLY A 242 7.05 21.47 1.89
CA GLY A 242 8.04 20.79 1.05
C GLY A 242 8.34 19.35 1.49
N PHE A 243 7.47 18.75 2.32
CA PHE A 243 7.57 17.38 2.80
C PHE A 243 6.46 16.50 2.17
N HIS A 244 6.71 15.21 1.92
CA HIS A 244 5.84 14.33 1.11
C HIS A 244 4.43 14.06 1.68
N ILE A 245 4.09 14.69 2.82
CA ILE A 245 2.78 14.65 3.44
C ILE A 245 2.40 16.04 3.95
N SER A 246 1.23 16.53 3.55
CA SER A 246 0.67 17.77 4.06
C SER A 246 0.09 17.61 5.47
N GLU A 247 -0.12 18.71 6.17
CA GLU A 247 -0.79 18.68 7.48
C GLU A 247 -2.20 18.08 7.37
N GLN A 248 -2.93 18.38 6.30
CA GLN A 248 -4.26 17.84 6.05
C GLN A 248 -4.23 16.31 5.90
N GLN A 249 -3.30 15.78 5.10
CA GLN A 249 -3.12 14.34 4.94
C GLN A 249 -2.71 13.68 6.25
N PHE A 250 -1.81 14.31 7.02
CA PHE A 250 -1.43 13.82 8.35
C PHE A 250 -2.64 13.75 9.30
N ASN A 251 -3.48 14.79 9.30
CA ASN A 251 -4.72 14.82 10.09
C ASN A 251 -5.72 13.76 9.63
N GLN A 252 -5.82 13.49 8.33
CA GLN A 252 -6.69 12.46 7.77
C GLN A 252 -6.25 11.04 8.15
N LEU A 253 -4.93 10.78 8.20
CA LEU A 253 -4.40 9.49 8.65
C LEU A 253 -4.61 9.25 10.14
N PHE A 254 -4.55 10.32 10.93
CA PHE A 254 -4.52 10.25 12.39
C PHE A 254 -5.59 11.15 13.04
N PRO A 255 -6.89 10.90 12.78
CA PRO A 255 -7.98 11.77 13.23
C PRO A 255 -8.20 11.70 14.75
N ASN A 256 -7.86 10.57 15.37
CA ASN A 256 -8.07 10.31 16.81
C ASN A 256 -6.77 10.39 17.62
N ARG A 257 -5.68 10.90 17.04
CA ARG A 257 -4.39 10.98 17.74
C ARG A 257 -4.49 11.87 18.96
N ASN A 258 -3.65 11.59 19.94
CA ASN A 258 -3.42 12.51 21.05
C ASN A 258 -2.87 13.84 20.49
N PRO A 259 -3.39 15.02 20.93
CA PRO A 259 -2.88 16.33 20.49
C PRO A 259 -1.38 16.54 20.72
N PHE A 260 -0.76 15.77 21.61
CA PHE A 260 0.70 15.71 21.76
C PHE A 260 1.44 15.42 20.45
N TYR A 261 0.90 14.58 19.56
CA TYR A 261 1.52 14.23 18.28
C TYR A 261 1.16 15.27 17.22
N THR A 262 1.84 16.41 17.25
CA THR A 262 1.60 17.50 16.29
C THR A 262 2.26 17.22 14.94
N TYR A 263 1.67 17.73 13.85
CA TYR A 263 2.30 17.72 12.53
C TYR A 263 3.58 18.56 12.53
N GLN A 264 3.53 19.75 13.14
CA GLN A 264 4.69 20.62 13.25
C GLN A 264 5.85 19.95 14.01
N GLY A 265 5.57 19.27 15.11
CA GLY A 265 6.60 18.52 15.85
C GLY A 265 7.24 17.41 15.02
N PHE A 266 6.46 16.75 14.17
CA PHE A 266 6.98 15.77 13.21
C PHE A 266 7.88 16.43 12.16
N VAL A 267 7.42 17.50 11.50
CA VAL A 267 8.19 18.23 10.48
C VAL A 267 9.48 18.84 11.06
N ASP A 268 9.44 19.35 12.28
CA ASP A 268 10.64 19.87 12.95
C ASP A 268 11.64 18.76 13.25
N ALA A 269 11.16 17.59 13.70
CA ALA A 269 12.03 16.44 13.99
C ALA A 269 12.72 15.88 12.74
N THR A 270 12.11 15.97 11.54
CA THR A 270 12.77 15.51 10.30
C THR A 270 14.03 16.32 9.98
N LYS A 271 14.16 17.56 10.48
CA LYS A 271 15.33 18.41 10.25
C LYS A 271 16.60 17.84 10.91
N SER A 272 16.44 17.08 11.99
CA SER A 272 17.54 16.40 12.69
C SER A 272 18.08 15.19 11.91
N PHE A 273 17.34 14.71 10.90
CA PHE A 273 17.74 13.58 10.04
C PHE A 273 17.43 13.88 8.56
N PRO A 274 18.24 14.72 7.88
CA PRO A 274 17.92 15.22 6.53
C PRO A 274 17.73 14.18 5.43
N ALA A 275 18.24 12.95 5.62
CA ALA A 275 18.08 11.84 4.67
C ALA A 275 16.74 11.10 4.79
N PHE A 276 16.04 11.25 5.92
CA PHE A 276 14.76 10.58 6.18
C PHE A 276 13.68 11.06 5.19
N ALA A 277 13.10 10.13 4.43
CA ALA A 277 12.12 10.41 3.39
C ALA A 277 12.60 11.44 2.35
N LYS A 278 13.92 11.51 2.13
CA LYS A 278 14.58 12.42 1.17
C LYS A 278 15.65 11.72 0.33
N THR A 279 15.74 10.40 0.43
CA THR A 279 16.72 9.58 -0.28
C THR A 279 16.06 8.69 -1.34
N GLY A 280 16.65 8.59 -2.53
CA GLY A 280 16.12 7.81 -3.65
C GLY A 280 15.04 8.54 -4.46
N SER A 281 14.27 7.81 -5.27
CA SER A 281 13.16 8.38 -6.04
C SER A 281 12.04 8.90 -5.14
N ILE A 282 11.18 9.78 -5.66
CA ILE A 282 10.00 10.28 -4.92
C ILE A 282 9.12 9.13 -4.41
N GLU A 283 8.98 8.06 -5.19
CA GLU A 283 8.28 6.86 -4.71
C GLU A 283 8.95 6.22 -3.50
N THR A 284 10.27 6.05 -3.52
CA THR A 284 11.02 5.48 -2.40
C THR A 284 10.91 6.38 -1.17
N GLN A 285 10.96 7.70 -1.35
CA GLN A 285 10.78 8.67 -0.27
C GLN A 285 9.36 8.58 0.35
N LYS A 286 8.32 8.52 -0.48
CA LYS A 286 6.92 8.31 -0.03
C LYS A 286 6.72 6.96 0.63
N ARG A 287 7.31 5.89 0.09
CA ARG A 287 7.27 4.54 0.68
C ARG A 287 7.96 4.52 2.04
N GLU A 288 9.12 5.15 2.18
CA GLU A 288 9.83 5.24 3.45
C GLU A 288 8.99 5.98 4.49
N LEU A 289 8.45 7.14 4.14
CA LEU A 289 7.57 7.92 5.00
C LEU A 289 6.36 7.10 5.46
N ALA A 290 5.68 6.43 4.52
CA ALA A 290 4.56 5.57 4.83
C ALA A 290 4.95 4.42 5.77
N ALA A 291 6.12 3.81 5.55
CA ALA A 291 6.61 2.70 6.35
C ALA A 291 6.92 3.13 7.80
N ALA A 292 7.55 4.28 7.97
CA ALA A 292 7.83 4.85 9.30
C ALA A 292 6.54 5.14 10.05
N LEU A 293 5.63 5.92 9.44
CA LEU A 293 4.35 6.28 10.05
C LEU A 293 3.48 5.07 10.35
N ALA A 294 3.46 4.04 9.50
CA ALA A 294 2.71 2.81 9.72
C ALA A 294 3.16 2.04 10.97
N ASN A 295 4.48 1.96 11.17
CA ASN A 295 5.05 1.33 12.35
C ASN A 295 4.80 2.17 13.60
N PHE A 296 5.02 3.47 13.55
CA PHE A 296 4.77 4.35 14.69
C PHE A 296 3.30 4.37 15.11
N LYS A 297 2.39 4.34 14.14
CA LYS A 297 0.94 4.15 14.35
C LYS A 297 0.67 2.84 15.09
N HIS A 298 1.36 1.75 14.72
CA HIS A 298 1.20 0.46 15.39
C HIS A 298 1.69 0.47 16.84
N GLU A 299 2.87 1.05 17.10
CA GLU A 299 3.47 1.10 18.46
C GLU A 299 2.61 1.87 19.46
N THR A 300 1.95 2.94 18.99
CA THR A 300 1.25 3.90 19.84
C THR A 300 -0.26 3.66 19.94
N GLY A 301 -0.78 2.63 19.26
CA GLY A 301 -2.22 2.44 19.12
C GLY A 301 -2.87 3.64 18.46
N ASP A 302 -2.45 3.93 17.22
CA ASP A 302 -2.97 5.01 16.39
C ASP A 302 -2.65 6.41 16.93
N PHE A 303 -1.46 6.56 17.51
CA PHE A 303 -1.01 7.78 18.17
C PHE A 303 -1.91 8.24 19.33
N VAL A 304 -2.69 7.33 19.91
CA VAL A 304 -3.51 7.62 21.10
C VAL A 304 -2.65 7.66 22.36
N HIS A 305 -1.63 6.78 22.45
CA HIS A 305 -0.80 6.63 23.63
C HIS A 305 0.55 7.32 23.48
N ILE A 306 0.81 8.32 24.34
CA ILE A 306 2.14 8.96 24.47
C ILE A 306 3.14 8.05 25.19
N THR A 307 2.62 7.27 26.14
CA THR A 307 3.41 6.43 27.03
C THR A 307 2.84 5.03 27.06
N GLU A 308 3.68 4.07 27.39
CA GLU A 308 3.26 2.72 27.75
C GLU A 308 2.17 2.77 28.84
N ILE A 309 1.14 1.92 28.69
CA ILE A 309 0.03 1.82 29.65
C ILE A 309 0.52 1.23 30.97
N ALA A 310 1.18 0.06 30.90
CA ALA A 310 1.77 -0.62 32.04
C ALA A 310 3.23 -0.16 32.26
N LYS A 311 3.40 1.03 32.83
CA LYS A 311 4.72 1.68 32.98
C LYS A 311 5.70 0.88 33.87
N GLY A 312 6.62 0.16 33.24
CA GLY A 312 7.74 -0.50 33.91
C GLY A 312 8.88 0.46 34.27
N GLU A 313 9.88 -0.05 35.00
CA GLU A 313 11.10 0.73 35.28
C GLU A 313 12.08 0.74 34.11
N TYR A 314 12.23 -0.41 33.44
CA TYR A 314 13.12 -0.61 32.29
C TYR A 314 14.56 -0.13 32.55
N CYS A 315 15.04 -0.41 33.77
CA CYS A 315 16.41 -0.18 34.15
C CYS A 315 17.21 -1.49 33.99
N GLY A 316 18.31 -1.45 33.24
CA GLY A 316 19.20 -2.60 33.07
C GLY A 316 20.67 -2.20 32.98
N ASN A 317 21.55 -3.17 33.19
CA ASN A 317 22.99 -3.00 33.11
C ASN A 317 23.48 -3.10 31.65
N TRP A 318 23.12 -2.14 30.82
CA TRP A 318 23.54 -2.05 29.41
C TRP A 318 23.60 -0.60 28.90
N GLY A 319 24.27 -0.38 27.77
CA GLY A 319 24.47 0.94 27.15
C GLY A 319 25.85 1.57 27.43
N GLY A 320 26.65 1.01 28.33
CA GLY A 320 27.97 1.52 28.72
C GLY A 320 27.95 2.31 30.03
N ALA A 321 29.13 2.76 30.49
CA ALA A 321 29.32 3.30 31.84
C ALA A 321 28.42 4.52 32.14
N ASP A 322 28.20 5.41 31.18
CA ASP A 322 27.43 6.65 31.40
C ASP A 322 25.90 6.46 31.36
N CYS A 323 25.44 5.31 30.87
CA CYS A 323 24.03 5.02 30.60
C CYS A 323 23.30 4.37 31.79
N GLY A 324 23.92 4.38 32.97
CA GLY A 324 23.31 3.89 34.20
C GLY A 324 22.00 4.62 34.53
N CYS A 325 21.06 3.91 35.15
CA CYS A 325 19.79 4.50 35.55
C CYS A 325 19.99 5.62 36.58
N ARG A 326 19.20 6.69 36.46
CA ARG A 326 19.26 7.81 37.41
C ARG A 326 18.22 7.63 38.53
N PRO A 327 18.54 8.00 39.79
CA PRO A 327 17.59 7.92 40.90
C PRO A 327 16.26 8.59 40.56
N GLY A 328 15.15 7.88 40.78
CA GLY A 328 13.79 8.39 40.54
C GLY A 328 13.37 8.43 39.06
N LYS A 329 14.22 8.02 38.11
CA LYS A 329 13.88 7.98 36.69
C LYS A 329 13.45 6.59 36.23
N LYS A 330 12.53 6.56 35.26
CA LYS A 330 12.02 5.34 34.62
C LYS A 330 12.12 5.46 33.10
N TYR A 331 12.39 4.32 32.46
CA TYR A 331 12.67 4.24 31.02
C TYR A 331 11.62 3.39 30.28
N TYR A 332 10.37 3.44 30.73
CA TYR A 332 9.24 2.83 30.01
C TYR A 332 9.05 3.44 28.62
N GLY A 333 8.22 2.78 27.79
CA GLY A 333 7.97 3.20 26.43
C GLY A 333 7.36 4.61 26.34
N ARG A 334 7.99 5.51 25.59
CA ARG A 334 7.48 6.86 25.28
C ARG A 334 7.59 7.18 23.79
N GLY A 335 6.68 8.02 23.30
CA GLY A 335 6.75 8.58 21.96
C GLY A 335 6.40 7.59 20.82
N PRO A 336 6.58 7.99 19.56
CA PRO A 336 6.09 7.26 18.39
C PRO A 336 6.68 5.85 18.21
N ILE A 337 7.90 5.61 18.70
CA ILE A 337 8.55 4.29 18.64
C ILE A 337 8.51 3.55 19.99
N GLN A 338 7.78 4.10 20.97
CA GLN A 338 7.73 3.57 22.34
C GLN A 338 9.14 3.30 22.92
N LEU A 339 10.03 4.29 22.81
CA LEU A 339 11.43 4.21 23.25
C LEU A 339 11.49 3.71 24.69
N SER A 340 12.16 2.57 24.90
CA SER A 340 12.20 1.86 26.17
C SER A 340 13.63 1.48 26.53
N TRP A 341 13.92 1.33 27.82
CA TRP A 341 15.22 1.01 28.42
C TRP A 341 16.26 2.13 28.45
N ASN A 342 16.93 2.28 29.59
CA ASN A 342 17.98 3.27 29.83
C ASN A 342 19.08 3.31 28.75
N GLY A 343 19.51 2.14 28.24
CA GLY A 343 20.49 2.07 27.16
C GLY A 343 20.04 2.76 25.87
N ASN A 344 18.77 2.58 25.47
CA ASN A 344 18.22 3.23 24.29
C ASN A 344 18.02 4.73 24.50
N TYR A 345 17.51 5.15 25.66
CA TYR A 345 17.43 6.58 26.00
C TYR A 345 18.82 7.23 25.94
N CYS A 346 19.85 6.55 26.44
CA CYS A 346 21.23 7.03 26.34
C CYS A 346 21.73 7.16 24.90
N ALA A 347 21.52 6.14 24.07
CA ALA A 347 21.96 6.15 22.68
C ALA A 347 21.24 7.23 21.85
N ALA A 348 19.92 7.37 22.03
CA ALA A 348 19.13 8.43 21.40
C ALA A 348 19.59 9.81 21.88
N GLY A 349 19.76 9.99 23.19
CA GLY A 349 20.20 11.26 23.78
C GLY A 349 21.57 11.69 23.26
N LYS A 350 22.53 10.76 23.17
CA LYS A 350 23.84 11.05 22.58
C LYS A 350 23.76 11.48 21.12
N ALA A 351 22.90 10.84 20.31
CA ALA A 351 22.73 11.19 18.91
C ALA A 351 22.03 12.56 18.71
N LEU A 352 21.11 12.91 19.61
CA LEU A 352 20.32 14.14 19.55
C LEU A 352 20.92 15.32 20.34
N GLY A 353 22.01 15.10 21.09
CA GLY A 353 22.58 16.11 21.98
C GLY A 353 21.70 16.43 23.21
N LEU A 354 20.91 15.45 23.67
CA LEU A 354 19.96 15.59 24.79
C LEU A 354 20.32 14.66 25.95
N ASP A 355 20.20 15.12 27.20
CA ASP A 355 20.32 14.24 28.38
C ASP A 355 19.03 13.45 28.62
N LEU A 356 18.78 12.43 27.80
CA LEU A 356 17.60 11.57 27.93
C LEU A 356 17.74 10.52 29.05
N VAL A 357 18.94 10.33 29.60
CA VAL A 357 19.15 9.42 30.75
C VAL A 357 18.77 10.11 32.06
N GLY A 358 19.17 11.38 32.21
CA GLY A 358 18.81 12.26 33.31
C GLY A 358 17.42 12.88 33.19
N ASN A 359 16.92 13.08 31.97
CA ASN A 359 15.60 13.64 31.71
C ASN A 359 14.78 12.83 30.69
N PRO A 360 14.45 11.55 30.97
CA PRO A 360 13.67 10.72 30.05
C PRO A 360 12.24 11.24 29.81
N ASP A 361 11.71 12.04 30.73
CA ASP A 361 10.33 12.54 30.69
C ASP A 361 10.13 13.57 29.56
N ILE A 362 11.19 14.18 29.02
CA ILE A 362 11.08 15.10 27.90
C ILE A 362 10.48 14.42 26.64
N VAL A 363 10.64 13.11 26.49
CA VAL A 363 10.08 12.32 25.37
C VAL A 363 8.55 12.22 25.44
N GLU A 364 7.95 12.41 26.62
CA GLU A 364 6.47 12.49 26.79
C GLU A 364 5.95 13.92 26.98
N GLN A 365 6.84 14.92 27.03
CA GLN A 365 6.49 16.33 27.28
C GLN A 365 6.72 17.22 26.06
N ASN A 366 7.61 16.84 25.15
CA ASN A 366 7.93 17.59 23.94
C ASN A 366 7.68 16.73 22.68
N SER A 367 6.71 17.17 21.87
CA SER A 367 6.30 16.52 20.63
C SER A 367 7.47 16.29 19.67
N THR A 368 8.27 17.32 19.43
CA THR A 368 9.42 17.27 18.51
C THR A 368 10.44 16.26 19.01
N VAL A 369 10.81 16.31 20.30
CA VAL A 369 11.77 15.35 20.86
C VAL A 369 11.25 13.91 20.75
N ALA A 370 9.96 13.68 20.97
CA ALA A 370 9.36 12.36 20.79
C ALA A 370 9.54 11.86 19.35
N TRP A 371 9.22 12.69 18.35
CA TRP A 371 9.44 12.37 16.94
C TRP A 371 10.92 12.16 16.59
N GLU A 372 11.82 12.99 17.13
CA GLU A 372 13.26 12.84 16.93
C GLU A 372 13.76 11.49 17.44
N THR A 373 13.28 11.01 18.59
CA THR A 373 13.66 9.66 19.08
C THR A 373 13.18 8.54 18.16
N ALA A 374 12.02 8.71 17.52
CA ALA A 374 11.47 7.72 16.60
C ALA A 374 12.23 7.70 15.27
N ILE A 375 12.54 8.86 14.72
CA ILE A 375 13.34 9.00 13.50
C ILE A 375 14.79 8.57 13.76
N TRP A 376 15.36 8.87 14.93
CA TRP A 376 16.66 8.34 15.36
C TRP A 376 16.70 6.82 15.27
N PHE A 377 15.69 6.14 15.83
CA PHE A 377 15.62 4.68 15.76
C PHE A 377 15.57 4.22 14.31
N TRP A 378 14.65 4.78 13.52
CA TRP A 378 14.44 4.47 12.11
C TRP A 378 15.71 4.60 11.26
N MET A 379 16.49 5.65 11.51
CA MET A 379 17.67 5.99 10.72
C MET A 379 18.92 5.23 11.16
N THR A 380 19.02 4.82 12.43
CA THR A 380 20.30 4.39 13.01
C THR A 380 20.30 2.98 13.61
N GLN A 381 19.14 2.41 13.91
CA GLN A 381 19.05 1.15 14.66
C GLN A 381 18.60 0.00 13.75
N SER A 382 19.40 -1.06 13.69
CA SER A 382 19.03 -2.32 13.02
C SER A 382 18.20 -3.24 13.91
N GLY A 383 18.25 -3.02 15.21
CA GLY A 383 17.47 -3.75 16.17
C GLY A 383 17.60 -5.27 16.07
N ALA A 384 16.50 -5.97 15.81
CA ALA A 384 16.48 -7.43 15.63
C ALA A 384 16.68 -7.87 14.17
N GLY A 385 16.72 -6.92 13.23
CA GLY A 385 16.99 -7.14 11.82
C GLY A 385 18.49 -7.06 11.50
N ASN A 386 18.78 -7.06 10.20
CA ASN A 386 20.15 -7.00 9.68
C ASN A 386 20.59 -5.59 9.29
N ASP A 387 19.66 -4.63 9.24
CA ASP A 387 19.94 -3.24 8.83
C ASP A 387 18.86 -2.28 9.37
N THR A 388 19.06 -0.97 9.21
CA THR A 388 18.10 0.04 9.64
C THR A 388 16.82 0.01 8.79
N PRO A 389 15.67 0.39 9.35
CA PRO A 389 14.45 0.59 8.57
C PRO A 389 14.63 1.55 7.37
N HIS A 390 15.38 2.65 7.54
CA HIS A 390 15.74 3.56 6.45
C HIS A 390 16.39 2.82 5.28
N ASN A 391 17.47 2.09 5.54
CA ASN A 391 18.18 1.36 4.50
C ASN A 391 17.33 0.25 3.89
N ALA A 392 16.42 -0.37 4.67
CA ALA A 392 15.51 -1.38 4.15
C ALA A 392 14.58 -0.83 3.07
N MET A 393 14.08 0.39 3.26
CA MET A 393 13.22 1.06 2.28
C MET A 393 14.02 1.61 1.10
N VAL A 394 15.13 2.30 1.36
CA VAL A 394 15.97 2.91 0.30
C VAL A 394 16.56 1.86 -0.64
N ASN A 395 16.97 0.69 -0.10
CA ASN A 395 17.58 -0.38 -0.89
C ASN A 395 16.56 -1.40 -1.42
N GLY A 396 15.26 -1.12 -1.36
CA GLY A 396 14.22 -1.96 -1.94
C GLY A 396 14.07 -3.35 -1.31
N ARG A 397 14.46 -3.52 -0.03
CA ARG A 397 14.34 -4.81 0.67
C ARG A 397 12.91 -5.10 1.16
N GLY A 398 12.07 -4.07 1.23
CA GLY A 398 10.64 -4.18 1.52
C GLY A 398 10.27 -3.84 2.96
N PHE A 399 8.97 -3.60 3.16
CA PHE A 399 8.41 -3.14 4.44
C PHE A 399 8.61 -4.16 5.58
N GLY A 400 8.62 -5.46 5.27
CA GLY A 400 8.81 -6.53 6.25
C GLY A 400 10.14 -6.44 7.01
N GLU A 401 11.21 -5.96 6.37
CA GLU A 401 12.50 -5.77 7.03
C GLU A 401 12.47 -4.62 8.04
N THR A 402 11.60 -3.62 7.85
CA THR A 402 11.38 -2.57 8.86
C THR A 402 10.71 -3.13 10.12
N ILE A 403 9.72 -4.03 9.95
CA ILE A 403 9.07 -4.75 11.04
C ILE A 403 10.09 -5.62 11.77
N ARG A 404 10.96 -6.29 11.01
CA ARG A 404 12.03 -7.13 11.56
C ARG A 404 13.00 -6.32 12.43
N SER A 405 13.41 -5.14 11.98
CA SER A 405 14.31 -4.29 12.75
C SER A 405 13.65 -3.76 14.02
N ILE A 406 12.36 -3.41 13.98
CA ILE A 406 11.63 -2.87 15.13
C ILE A 406 11.32 -3.94 16.18
N ASN A 407 10.71 -5.07 15.78
CA ASN A 407 10.27 -6.10 16.73
C ASN A 407 10.34 -7.53 16.18
N GLY A 408 11.26 -7.79 15.25
CA GLY A 408 11.32 -9.06 14.53
C GLY A 408 11.64 -10.29 15.36
N ALA A 409 12.29 -10.13 16.51
CA ALA A 409 12.55 -11.23 17.42
C ALA A 409 11.26 -11.83 18.02
N LEU A 410 10.18 -11.04 18.05
CA LEU A 410 8.87 -11.46 18.57
C LEU A 410 7.88 -11.68 17.43
N GLU A 411 7.80 -10.78 16.46
CA GLU A 411 6.69 -10.75 15.49
C GLU A 411 6.93 -11.60 14.24
N CYS A 412 8.17 -11.59 13.71
CA CYS A 412 8.47 -12.24 12.43
C CYS A 412 8.61 -13.76 12.56
N ASN A 413 8.76 -14.43 11.41
CA ASN A 413 8.95 -15.88 11.26
C ASN A 413 7.82 -16.70 11.91
N GLY A 414 6.59 -16.18 11.82
CA GLY A 414 5.40 -16.81 12.39
C GLY A 414 5.17 -16.53 13.88
N GLY A 415 5.94 -15.64 14.51
CA GLY A 415 5.80 -15.33 15.94
C GLY A 415 4.47 -14.65 16.30
N TYR A 416 4.15 -13.53 15.65
CA TYR A 416 2.85 -12.86 15.80
C TYR A 416 2.31 -12.38 14.45
N PRO A 417 1.77 -13.27 13.61
CA PRO A 417 1.30 -12.93 12.26
C PRO A 417 0.24 -11.82 12.24
N ASN A 418 -0.63 -11.77 13.26
CA ASN A 418 -1.64 -10.73 13.41
C ASN A 418 -1.05 -9.32 13.65
N LYS A 419 0.10 -9.23 14.33
CA LYS A 419 0.80 -7.95 14.56
C LYS A 419 1.50 -7.47 13.29
N VAL A 420 2.18 -8.37 12.60
CA VAL A 420 2.76 -8.11 11.28
C VAL A 420 1.67 -7.63 10.31
N GLN A 421 0.55 -8.34 10.23
CA GLN A 421 -0.56 -7.94 9.35
C GLN A 421 -1.15 -6.57 9.73
N SER A 422 -1.24 -6.24 11.01
CA SER A 422 -1.68 -4.92 11.45
C SER A 422 -0.75 -3.80 10.96
N ARG A 423 0.57 -4.00 10.99
CA ARG A 423 1.55 -3.06 10.42
C ARG A 423 1.39 -2.93 8.90
N ILE A 424 1.22 -4.06 8.21
CA ILE A 424 0.99 -4.09 6.75
C ILE A 424 -0.28 -3.31 6.39
N ASN A 425 -1.38 -3.52 7.12
CA ASN A 425 -2.65 -2.81 6.88
C ASN A 425 -2.48 -1.29 7.04
N ASN A 426 -1.75 -0.86 8.08
CA ASN A 426 -1.41 0.56 8.27
C ASN A 426 -0.56 1.08 7.10
N TYR A 427 0.44 0.32 6.66
CA TYR A 427 1.31 0.71 5.55
C TYR A 427 0.53 0.89 4.25
N LEU A 428 -0.30 -0.09 3.89
CA LEU A 428 -1.14 -0.03 2.69
C LEU A 428 -2.13 1.14 2.71
N ALA A 429 -2.67 1.49 3.88
CA ALA A 429 -3.56 2.64 4.01
C ALA A 429 -2.82 3.96 3.76
N ILE A 430 -1.60 4.10 4.30
CA ILE A 430 -0.81 5.31 4.16
C ILE A 430 -0.25 5.44 2.74
N THR A 431 0.27 4.37 2.14
CA THR A 431 0.76 4.41 0.75
C THR A 431 -0.34 4.78 -0.24
N ARG A 432 -1.58 4.31 -0.01
CA ARG A 432 -2.75 4.72 -0.81
C ARG A 432 -3.02 6.21 -0.70
N LEU A 433 -2.96 6.79 0.51
CA LEU A 433 -3.16 8.23 0.69
C LEU A 433 -2.05 9.07 0.03
N LEU A 434 -0.81 8.57 0.05
CA LEU A 434 0.32 9.26 -0.58
C LEU A 434 0.43 9.05 -2.09
N GLY A 435 -0.45 8.23 -2.67
CA GLY A 435 -0.44 7.90 -4.10
C GLY A 435 0.82 7.16 -4.53
N VAL A 436 1.23 6.12 -3.78
CA VAL A 436 2.41 5.30 -4.12
C VAL A 436 2.11 3.80 -3.94
N SER A 437 2.70 2.96 -4.79
CA SER A 437 2.67 1.50 -4.61
C SER A 437 3.45 1.09 -3.35
N ALA A 438 2.94 0.10 -2.63
CA ALA A 438 3.58 -0.46 -1.43
C ALA A 438 4.86 -1.28 -1.74
N GLY A 439 5.06 -1.66 -3.00
CA GLY A 439 6.13 -2.59 -3.37
C GLY A 439 5.88 -4.02 -2.88
N SER A 440 6.95 -4.82 -2.82
CA SER A 440 6.91 -6.23 -2.43
C SER A 440 7.51 -6.45 -1.03
N ASN A 441 7.52 -7.72 -0.58
CA ASN A 441 8.10 -8.14 0.70
C ASN A 441 7.52 -7.36 1.91
N LEU A 442 6.19 -7.29 1.98
CA LEU A 442 5.50 -6.50 3.00
C LEU A 442 5.56 -7.12 4.39
N GLY A 443 5.67 -8.45 4.47
CA GLY A 443 5.70 -9.20 5.72
C GLY A 443 7.08 -9.74 6.08
N CYS A 444 7.16 -10.20 7.32
CA CYS A 444 8.20 -11.02 7.90
C CYS A 444 7.50 -12.05 8.82
#